data_AF-A0A672LHX0-F1
#
_entry.id   AF-A0A672LHX0-F1
#
_cell.length_a   1.000
_cell.length_b   1.000
_cell.length_c   1.000
_cell.angle_alpha   90.00
_cell.angle_beta   90.00
_cell.angle_gamma   90.00
#
_symmetry.space_group_name_H-M   'P 1'
#
loop_
_entity.id
_entity.type
_entity.pdbx_description
1 polymer ?
#
loop_
_entity_poly.entity_id
_entity_poly.type
_entity_poly.pdbx_seq_one_letter_code
_entity_poly.pdbx_strand_id
1 'polypeptide(L)'
;TANFHFWENHETLNVLQYVRPGQGFLPKFPIFSRIEVNGSDEHPLYAYLKETLPFVNPVIGDIRKLYWSPIKANDIRWNFEKFLITADGVPYRRYDPHCPFEEVERDIATLLQGRHLS
;
A
#
# COMPACT_ATOMS: atom_id res chain seq x y z
N THR A 1 16.16 6.94 -19.24
CA THR A 1 15.63 8.18 -18.64
C THR A 1 14.16 7.96 -18.32
N ALA A 2 13.82 7.70 -17.06
CA ALA A 2 12.43 7.50 -16.67
C ALA A 2 11.74 8.87 -16.62
N ASN A 3 10.85 9.13 -17.58
CA ASN A 3 9.96 10.28 -17.55
C ASN A 3 8.92 10.03 -16.46
N PHE A 4 9.17 10.54 -15.25
CA PHE A 4 8.12 10.68 -14.25
C PHE A 4 7.16 11.75 -14.77
N HIS A 5 6.05 11.32 -15.36
CA HIS A 5 4.97 12.21 -15.78
C HIS A 5 4.31 12.81 -14.54
N PHE A 6 4.76 14.00 -14.14
CA PHE A 6 4.24 14.76 -12.99
C PHE A 6 2.77 15.20 -13.14
N TRP A 7 2.14 14.94 -14.29
CA TRP A 7 0.87 15.54 -14.71
C TRP A 7 -0.38 14.68 -14.44
N GLU A 8 -0.24 13.42 -13.99
CA GLU A 8 -1.37 12.48 -13.99
C GLU A 8 -2.26 12.48 -12.74
N ASN A 9 -1.91 13.19 -11.65
CA ASN A 9 -2.66 13.08 -10.37
C ASN A 9 -3.20 14.40 -9.79
N HIS A 10 -3.35 15.45 -10.61
CA HIS A 10 -3.80 16.76 -10.10
C HIS A 10 -5.17 16.68 -9.41
N GLU A 11 -6.05 15.79 -9.87
CA GLU A 11 -7.37 15.61 -9.27
C GLU A 11 -7.30 14.88 -7.93
N THR A 12 -6.34 13.98 -7.72
CA THR A 12 -6.26 13.20 -6.46
C THR A 12 -6.10 14.12 -5.26
N LEU A 13 -5.19 15.10 -5.34
CA LEU A 13 -5.00 16.05 -4.25
C LEU A 13 -6.22 16.96 -4.07
N ASN A 14 -6.87 17.37 -5.16
CA ASN A 14 -8.10 18.16 -5.08
C ASN A 14 -9.25 17.37 -4.43
N VAL A 15 -9.41 16.08 -4.75
CA VAL A 15 -10.41 15.21 -4.12
C VAL A 15 -10.16 15.11 -2.62
N LEU A 16 -8.91 14.91 -2.21
CA LEU A 16 -8.54 14.86 -0.80
C LEU A 16 -8.82 16.17 -0.07
N GLN A 17 -8.49 17.31 -0.72
CA GLN A 17 -8.61 18.64 -0.12
C GLN A 17 -10.06 19.15 -0.03
N TYR A 18 -10.87 18.90 -1.07
CA TYR A 18 -12.17 19.56 -1.23
C TYR A 18 -13.37 18.60 -1.16
N VAL A 19 -13.17 17.30 -1.36
CA VAL A 19 -14.29 16.32 -1.43
C VAL A 19 -14.28 15.37 -0.24
N ARG A 20 -13.25 14.54 -0.12
CA ARG A 20 -13.11 13.56 0.96
C ARG A 20 -11.62 13.20 1.14
N PRO A 21 -11.03 13.42 2.33
CA PRO A 21 -11.67 13.88 3.58
C PRO A 21 -12.28 15.29 3.51
N GLY A 22 -11.82 16.13 2.59
CA GLY A 22 -12.31 17.50 2.45
C GLY A 22 -11.73 18.41 3.52
N GLN A 23 -12.37 19.56 3.73
CA GLN A 23 -12.02 20.53 4.80
C GLN A 23 -10.56 21.02 4.75
N GLY A 24 -9.97 21.11 3.56
CA GLY A 24 -8.58 21.56 3.41
C GLY A 24 -7.55 20.51 3.82
N PHE A 25 -7.93 19.23 3.91
CA PHE A 25 -7.01 18.15 4.23
C PHE A 25 -5.89 18.06 3.18
N LEU A 26 -4.65 18.03 3.66
CA LEU A 26 -3.44 17.87 2.86
C LEU A 26 -2.59 16.72 3.45
N PRO A 27 -2.22 15.70 2.64
CA PRO A 27 -1.31 14.66 3.09
C PRO A 27 0.04 15.23 3.52
N LYS A 28 0.53 14.80 4.69
CA LYS A 28 1.86 15.16 5.20
C LYS A 28 2.96 14.19 4.75
N PHE A 29 2.65 13.34 3.79
CA PHE A 29 3.51 12.30 3.26
C PHE A 29 3.42 12.29 1.73
N PRO A 30 4.43 11.75 1.02
CA PRO A 30 4.43 11.69 -0.44
C PRO A 30 3.25 10.89 -0.98
N ILE A 31 2.59 11.42 -2.01
CA ILE A 31 1.62 10.68 -2.84
C ILE A 31 2.28 10.44 -4.19
N PHE A 32 2.32 9.17 -4.60
CA PHE A 32 2.89 8.76 -5.88
C PHE A 32 1.82 8.68 -6.97
N SER A 33 2.24 8.50 -8.22
CA SER A 33 1.32 8.30 -9.34
C SER A 33 0.50 7.02 -9.21
N ARG A 34 -0.71 7.07 -9.77
CA ARG A 34 -1.55 5.88 -9.91
C ARG A 34 -0.80 4.79 -10.69
N ILE A 35 -0.81 3.59 -10.13
CA ILE A 35 -0.25 2.37 -10.72
C ILE A 35 -1.19 1.20 -10.48
N GLU A 36 -1.03 0.14 -11.25
CA GLU A 36 -1.68 -1.13 -10.97
C GLU A 36 -0.88 -1.91 -9.93
N VAL A 37 -1.57 -2.51 -8.96
CA VAL A 37 -0.95 -3.29 -7.87
C VAL A 37 -1.24 -4.79 -7.97
N ASN A 38 -2.13 -5.18 -8.89
CA ASN A 38 -2.49 -6.55 -9.21
C ASN A 38 -2.65 -6.71 -10.73
N GLY A 39 -2.70 -7.95 -11.19
CA GLY A 39 -2.90 -8.29 -12.60
C GLY A 39 -1.60 -8.28 -13.42
N SER A 40 -1.74 -8.39 -14.74
CA SER A 40 -0.61 -8.51 -15.68
C SER A 40 0.33 -7.30 -15.67
N ASP A 41 -0.22 -6.11 -15.41
CA ASP A 41 0.51 -4.84 -15.45
C ASP A 41 0.90 -4.35 -14.05
N GLU A 42 0.89 -5.24 -13.06
CA GLU A 42 1.23 -4.89 -11.68
C GLU A 42 2.64 -4.32 -11.57
N HIS A 43 2.79 -3.26 -10.78
CA HIS A 43 4.08 -2.62 -10.59
C HIS A 43 5.07 -3.58 -9.89
N PRO A 44 6.36 -3.66 -10.34
CA PRO A 44 7.32 -4.64 -9.81
C PRO A 44 7.54 -4.59 -8.30
N LEU A 45 7.46 -3.40 -7.69
CA LEU A 45 7.50 -3.25 -6.23
C LEU A 45 6.40 -4.07 -5.54
N TYR A 46 5.16 -4.00 -6.04
CA TYR A 46 4.03 -4.70 -5.44
C TYR A 46 4.06 -6.20 -5.74
N ALA A 47 4.57 -6.62 -6.90
CA ALA A 47 4.85 -8.03 -7.16
C ALA A 47 5.82 -8.59 -6.09
N TYR A 48 6.96 -7.93 -5.89
CA TYR A 48 7.96 -8.32 -4.88
C TYR A 48 7.39 -8.36 -3.46
N LEU A 49 6.64 -7.34 -3.05
CA LEU A 49 6.05 -7.29 -1.71
C LEU A 49 5.01 -8.39 -1.48
N LYS A 50 4.15 -8.68 -2.47
CA LYS A 50 3.14 -9.75 -2.39
C LYS A 50 3.75 -11.16 -2.41
N GLU A 51 4.89 -11.34 -3.06
CA GLU A 51 5.63 -12.60 -3.05
C GLU A 51 6.38 -12.82 -1.74
N THR A 52 6.98 -11.77 -1.19
CA THR A 52 7.79 -11.86 0.04
C THR A 52 6.93 -11.99 1.29
N LEU A 53 5.81 -11.26 1.35
CA LEU A 53 4.93 -11.25 2.51
C LEU A 53 3.62 -11.98 2.18
N PRO A 54 3.41 -13.20 2.74
CA PRO A 54 2.21 -13.96 2.48
C PRO A 54 0.97 -13.18 2.94
N PHE A 55 -0.16 -13.46 2.28
CA PHE A 55 -1.40 -12.75 2.50
C PHE A 55 -1.94 -12.95 3.92
N VAL A 56 -2.75 -11.99 4.38
CA VAL A 56 -3.33 -11.99 5.74
C VAL A 56 -4.73 -12.64 5.78
N ASN A 57 -5.48 -12.59 4.68
CA ASN A 57 -6.85 -13.12 4.58
C ASN A 57 -7.07 -14.04 3.36
N PRO A 58 -7.52 -15.31 3.55
CA PRO A 58 -7.74 -16.25 2.46
C PRO A 58 -8.98 -15.95 1.60
N VAL A 59 -9.85 -15.03 2.02
CA VAL A 59 -11.10 -14.73 1.32
C VAL A 59 -10.86 -13.70 0.22
N ILE A 60 -11.02 -14.12 -1.05
CA ILE A 60 -10.84 -13.29 -2.26
C ILE A 60 -12.01 -12.32 -2.48
N GLY A 61 -13.11 -12.47 -1.74
CA GLY A 61 -14.34 -11.69 -1.94
C GLY A 61 -15.08 -12.13 -3.21
N ASP A 62 -16.02 -11.31 -3.67
CA ASP A 62 -16.73 -11.57 -4.92
C ASP A 62 -15.81 -11.26 -6.11
N ILE A 63 -15.31 -12.31 -6.76
CA ILE A 63 -14.39 -12.25 -7.90
C ILE A 63 -14.94 -11.35 -9.03
N ARG A 64 -16.27 -11.24 -9.17
CA ARG A 64 -16.91 -10.38 -10.20
C ARG A 64 -16.71 -8.89 -9.96
N LYS A 65 -16.26 -8.50 -8.75
CA LYS A 65 -15.95 -7.12 -8.38
C LYS A 65 -14.46 -6.79 -8.55
N LEU A 66 -13.66 -7.75 -9.01
CA LEU A 66 -12.24 -7.55 -9.28
C LEU A 66 -12.06 -7.19 -10.75
N TYR A 67 -11.30 -6.14 -11.01
CA TYR A 67 -11.13 -5.55 -12.33
C TYR A 67 -9.76 -5.85 -12.96
N TRP A 68 -9.06 -6.88 -12.47
CA TRP A 68 -7.73 -7.28 -12.93
C TRP A 68 -7.67 -8.76 -13.29
N SER A 69 -6.65 -9.12 -14.07
CA SER A 69 -6.36 -10.50 -14.48
C SER A 69 -4.84 -10.65 -14.70
N PRO A 70 -4.22 -11.80 -14.38
CA PRO A 70 -4.81 -12.94 -13.69
C PRO A 70 -5.05 -12.62 -12.20
N ILE A 71 -5.98 -13.35 -11.58
CA ILE A 71 -6.20 -13.28 -10.13
C ILE A 71 -5.26 -14.28 -9.45
N LYS A 72 -4.46 -13.78 -8.50
CA LYS A 72 -3.51 -14.56 -7.70
C LYS A 72 -3.97 -14.66 -6.24
N ALA A 73 -3.57 -15.76 -5.60
CA ALA A 73 -3.85 -16.01 -4.19
C ALA A 73 -3.23 -14.95 -3.26
N ASN A 74 -2.17 -14.26 -3.66
CA ASN A 74 -1.51 -13.22 -2.86
C ASN A 74 -1.89 -11.78 -3.25
N ASP A 75 -2.83 -11.58 -4.17
CA ASP A 75 -3.27 -10.23 -4.60
C ASP A 75 -3.72 -9.35 -3.43
N ILE A 76 -3.51 -8.04 -3.59
CA ILE A 76 -4.07 -7.02 -2.70
C ILE A 76 -5.59 -7.04 -2.84
N ARG A 77 -6.30 -7.20 -1.72
CA ARG A 77 -7.75 -7.43 -1.69
C ARG A 77 -8.55 -6.16 -1.78
N TRP A 78 -8.06 -5.08 -1.16
CA TRP A 78 -8.78 -3.82 -1.11
C TRP A 78 -7.86 -2.63 -0.87
N ASN A 79 -8.44 -1.44 -1.00
CA ASN A 79 -7.78 -0.19 -0.64
C ASN A 79 -7.33 -0.24 0.83
N PHE A 80 -6.17 0.37 1.11
CA PHE A 80 -5.57 0.49 2.44
C PHE A 80 -4.95 -0.79 3.04
N GLU A 81 -4.61 -1.81 2.24
CA GLU A 81 -3.56 -2.75 2.66
C GLU A 81 -2.23 -2.04 2.89
N LYS A 82 -1.45 -2.52 3.86
CA LYS A 82 -0.25 -1.83 4.34
C LYS A 82 0.93 -2.79 4.33
N PHE A 83 2.10 -2.30 3.97
CA PHE A 83 3.35 -3.03 4.02
C PHE A 83 4.32 -2.24 4.89
N LEU A 84 4.89 -2.88 5.91
CA LEU A 84 5.97 -2.32 6.72
C LEU A 84 7.29 -2.89 6.21
N ILE A 85 8.23 -2.00 5.93
CA ILE A 85 9.56 -2.31 5.43
C ILE A 85 10.56 -1.81 6.46
N THR A 86 11.57 -2.61 6.78
CA THR A 86 12.63 -2.26 7.72
C THR A 86 13.59 -1.22 7.13
N ALA A 87 14.44 -0.62 7.96
CA ALA A 87 15.38 0.42 7.51
C ALA A 87 16.46 -0.09 6.53
N ASP A 88 16.75 -1.39 6.54
CA ASP A 88 17.63 -2.09 5.60
C ASP A 88 16.90 -2.54 4.31
N GLY A 89 15.63 -2.17 4.16
CA GLY A 89 14.86 -2.42 2.93
C GLY A 89 14.20 -3.80 2.87
N VAL A 90 14.15 -4.54 3.97
CA VAL A 90 13.56 -5.88 4.02
C VAL A 90 12.06 -5.78 4.35
N PRO A 91 11.17 -6.44 3.59
CA PRO A 91 9.75 -6.50 3.93
C PRO A 91 9.55 -7.19 5.28
N TYR A 92 8.93 -6.49 6.23
CA TYR A 92 8.72 -6.96 7.61
C TYR A 92 7.36 -7.61 7.80
N ARG A 93 6.29 -6.89 7.44
CA ARG A 93 4.92 -7.33 7.69
C ARG A 93 3.93 -6.71 6.72
N ARG A 94 2.91 -7.49 6.36
CA ARG A 94 1.74 -7.05 5.59
C ARG A 94 0.52 -7.00 6.52
N TYR A 95 -0.32 -5.98 6.38
CA TYR A 95 -1.50 -5.76 7.22
C TYR A 95 -2.77 -5.67 6.39
N ASP A 96 -3.84 -6.28 6.91
CA ASP A 96 -5.19 -6.16 6.36
C ASP A 96 -5.68 -4.69 6.35
N PRO A 97 -6.57 -4.29 5.43
CA PRO A 97 -7.17 -2.96 5.41
C PRO A 97 -7.75 -2.51 6.75
N HIS A 98 -8.38 -3.43 7.50
CA HIS A 98 -9.04 -3.17 8.78
C HIS A 98 -8.12 -3.34 9.98
N CYS A 99 -6.85 -3.68 9.78
CA CYS A 99 -5.88 -3.74 10.87
C CYS A 99 -5.84 -2.37 11.59
N PRO A 100 -6.04 -2.34 12.93
CA PRO A 100 -5.99 -1.11 13.72
C PRO A 100 -4.65 -0.41 13.56
N PHE A 101 -4.67 0.93 13.51
CA PHE A 101 -3.43 1.71 13.36
C PHE A 101 -2.51 1.55 14.56
N GLU A 102 -3.06 1.27 15.74
CA GLU A 102 -2.31 1.01 16.97
C GLU A 102 -1.44 -0.25 16.88
N GLU A 103 -1.86 -1.25 16.09
CA GLU A 103 -1.04 -2.43 15.81
C GLU A 103 0.14 -2.09 14.91
N VAL A 104 -0.10 -1.29 13.87
CA VAL A 104 0.96 -0.83 12.95
C VAL A 104 1.95 0.06 13.69
N GLU A 105 1.48 0.97 14.54
CA GLU A 105 2.30 1.86 15.35
C GLU A 105 3.22 1.08 16.32
N ARG A 106 2.68 0.03 16.97
CA ARG A 106 3.46 -0.82 17.88
C ARG A 106 4.61 -1.53 17.16
N ASP A 107 4.36 -2.05 15.97
CA ASP A 107 5.40 -2.72 15.19
C ASP A 107 6.47 -1.72 14.71
N ILE A 108 6.06 -0.53 14.27
CA ILE A 108 6.98 0.57 13.93
C ILE A 108 7.86 0.93 15.14
N ALA A 109 7.26 1.14 16.31
CA ALA A 109 7.99 1.49 17.54
C ALA A 109 9.00 0.41 17.92
N THR A 110 8.63 -0.87 17.76
CA THR A 110 9.51 -2.01 18.04
C THR A 110 10.74 -2.00 17.12
N LEU A 111 10.55 -1.77 15.81
CA LEU A 111 11.65 -1.69 14.85
C LEU A 111 12.57 -0.50 15.08
N LEU A 112 12.03 0.63 15.55
CA LEU A 112 12.83 1.81 15.91
C LEU A 112 13.64 1.59 17.19
N GLN A 113 13.09 0.90 18.19
CA GLN A 113 13.79 0.60 19.44
C GLN A 113 14.91 -0.43 19.26
N GLY A 114 14.68 -1.48 18.46
CA GLY A 114 15.68 -2.52 18.17
C GLY A 114 16.96 -1.95 17.52
N ARG A 115 16.86 -0.80 16.86
CA ARG A 115 17.99 -0.07 16.27
C ARG A 115 18.86 0.65 17.32
N HIS A 116 18.33 0.95 18.50
CA HIS A 116 19.10 1.62 19.55
C HIS A 116 20.00 0.66 20.33
N LEU A 117 19.82 -0.66 20.12
CA LEU A 117 20.54 -1.75 20.78
C LEU A 117 21.55 -2.45 19.83
N SER A 118 21.66 -2.01 18.57
CA SER A 118 22.61 -2.51 17.56
C SER A 118 23.76 -1.54 17.30
#